data_AF-A0A960FBR2-F1
#
_entry.id   AF-A0A960FBR2-F1
#
_cell.length_a   1.000
_cell.length_b   1.000
_cell.length_c   1.000
_cell.angle_alpha   90.00
_cell.angle_beta   90.00
_cell.angle_gamma   90.00
#
_symmetry.space_group_name_H-M   'P 1'
#
loop_
_entity.id
_entity.type
_entity.pdbx_description
1 polymer ?
#
loop_
_entity_poly.entity_id
_entity_poly.type
_entity_poly.pdbx_seq_one_letter_code
_entity_poly.pdbx_strand_id
1 'polypeptide(L)'
;MRRRLVSPARAERRDEGSAFVLALVTILVASLVVLPVMDYTMSVLRTDSVRSDFTERTEAVKGGLRAALFDPVLLYQACVDSGRTTSVELAVPPGLGIRSYCTTTKDALQDVPSEQRFAIATTQVGSEAMIPPNYVAEPERPELDGTVGTDWCTSMVNADVNAKIPCGKPYPGNGNTDTTAWQADTSSTSEGAVVFAPALPPFQNYLAYAGGYMMPPGDTGPCRVYFPGKYTDDVVIADSTPTYFVSGIYYFEKALRISGNAQVVAGTGKMPGCVESDAVAVADAINAPFDATSNGVGATFVFGANGRLVIDTVASGSAMSFVMNRRLVAEEDPLRVLNDVSIMSVNGVFNGSATAPLDLPAQLNVPVTPVLNGSVYSPDPWTHFYRASNLVSTPSLPVACALPLSGVTADCPIIDIQLTNASTVTLKIPGYVSVPQGSVLVTGGTGSSANKTISFGGGILAAQMAVDGEPPAFLQLGLLNPVVQKTFKIVTETVSGSPSVRSIALVQVNESGGHAVNSWVIETTASG
;
A
#
# COMPACT_ATOMS: atom_id res chain seq x y z
N MET A 1 21.63 8.60 -126.51
CA MET A 1 21.66 8.77 -125.04
C MET A 1 22.89 8.07 -124.47
N ARG A 2 23.74 8.81 -123.74
CA ARG A 2 24.97 8.33 -123.08
C ARG A 2 24.64 7.43 -121.89
N ARG A 3 25.45 6.39 -121.66
CA ARG A 3 26.02 6.11 -120.31
C ARG A 3 27.23 5.19 -120.39
N ARG A 4 28.37 5.72 -119.93
CA ARG A 4 29.60 4.99 -119.56
C ARG A 4 29.29 4.08 -118.37
N LEU A 5 29.81 2.85 -118.40
CA LEU A 5 30.05 2.07 -117.19
C LEU A 5 31.55 2.12 -116.88
N VAL A 6 31.85 2.66 -115.71
CA VAL A 6 33.18 2.74 -115.10
C VAL A 6 33.24 1.61 -114.06
N SER A 7 34.34 0.86 -114.08
CA SER A 7 34.75 -0.04 -113.00
C SER A 7 35.45 0.75 -111.90
N PRO A 8 35.22 0.41 -110.62
CA PRO A 8 36.35 0.13 -109.72
C PRO A 8 36.05 -1.11 -108.83
N ALA A 9 36.94 -2.09 -108.73
CA ALA A 9 38.17 -2.12 -107.91
C ALA A 9 37.93 -2.24 -106.39
N ARG A 10 38.16 -3.46 -105.88
CA ARG A 10 39.25 -3.78 -104.93
C ARG A 10 39.33 -2.89 -103.67
N ALA A 11 38.51 -3.19 -102.66
CA ALA A 11 38.67 -2.65 -101.30
C ALA A 11 38.07 -3.59 -100.25
N GLU A 12 38.58 -4.83 -100.16
CA GLU A 12 38.10 -5.81 -99.18
C GLU A 12 39.31 -6.59 -98.66
N ARG A 13 40.15 -5.95 -97.82
CA ARG A 13 41.22 -6.60 -97.02
C ARG A 13 42.01 -5.67 -96.08
N ARG A 14 41.42 -4.60 -95.52
CA ARG A 14 42.17 -3.67 -94.65
C ARG A 14 41.62 -3.42 -93.24
N ASP A 15 40.46 -3.97 -92.87
CA ASP A 15 39.79 -3.62 -91.60
C ASP A 15 39.75 -4.72 -90.52
N GLU A 16 40.29 -5.92 -90.77
CA GLU A 16 40.25 -7.03 -89.77
C GLU A 16 41.23 -6.83 -88.60
N GLY A 17 42.29 -6.03 -88.75
CA GLY A 17 43.27 -5.78 -87.68
C GLY A 17 42.92 -4.64 -86.73
N SER A 18 42.21 -3.61 -87.20
CA SER A 18 41.85 -2.43 -86.41
C SER A 18 40.66 -2.69 -85.47
N ALA A 19 39.72 -3.54 -85.89
CA ALA A 19 38.57 -3.95 -85.07
C ALA A 19 39.00 -4.68 -83.78
N PHE A 20 40.06 -5.50 -83.84
CA PHE A 20 40.57 -6.23 -82.68
C PHE A 20 41.19 -5.29 -81.63
N VAL A 21 41.93 -4.27 -82.09
CA VAL A 21 42.54 -3.26 -81.20
C VAL A 21 41.46 -2.39 -80.54
N LEU A 22 40.44 -1.99 -81.30
CA LEU A 22 39.32 -1.21 -80.78
C LEU A 22 38.48 -2.02 -79.76
N ALA A 23 38.25 -3.30 -80.03
CA ALA A 23 37.60 -4.21 -79.08
C ALA A 23 38.44 -4.38 -77.80
N LEU A 24 39.76 -4.51 -77.91
CA LEU A 24 40.63 -4.69 -76.76
C LEU A 24 40.71 -3.43 -75.88
N VAL A 25 40.77 -2.25 -76.50
CA VAL A 25 40.73 -0.97 -75.78
C VAL A 25 39.39 -0.74 -75.11
N THR A 26 38.27 -1.05 -75.78
CA THR A 26 36.94 -0.91 -75.18
C THR A 26 36.70 -1.89 -74.03
N ILE A 27 37.19 -3.13 -74.12
CA ILE A 27 37.17 -4.10 -73.01
C ILE A 27 38.03 -3.58 -71.84
N LEU A 28 39.21 -3.02 -72.11
CA LEU A 28 40.11 -2.52 -71.07
C LEU A 28 39.52 -1.30 -70.36
N VAL A 29 38.98 -0.34 -71.10
CA VAL A 29 38.26 0.82 -70.54
C VAL A 29 37.00 0.40 -69.78
N ALA A 30 36.22 -0.56 -70.32
CA ALA A 30 35.06 -1.10 -69.61
C ALA A 30 35.47 -1.79 -68.30
N SER A 31 36.56 -2.57 -68.29
CA SER A 31 37.05 -3.23 -67.07
C SER A 31 37.53 -2.24 -65.99
N LEU A 32 38.15 -1.12 -66.40
CA LEU A 32 38.57 -0.04 -65.50
C LEU A 32 37.41 0.69 -64.83
N VAL A 33 36.22 0.70 -65.46
CA VAL A 33 35.01 1.32 -64.91
C VAL A 33 34.18 0.31 -64.12
N VAL A 34 34.06 -0.93 -64.59
CA VAL A 34 33.18 -1.95 -63.98
C VAL A 34 33.74 -2.46 -62.65
N LEU A 35 35.05 -2.68 -62.54
CA LEU A 35 35.64 -3.21 -61.30
C LEU A 35 35.44 -2.28 -60.10
N PRO A 36 35.75 -0.96 -60.17
CA PRO A 36 35.50 -0.05 -59.05
C PRO A 36 34.02 0.11 -58.70
N VAL A 37 33.12 0.04 -59.69
CA VAL A 37 31.67 0.11 -59.45
C VAL A 37 31.17 -1.15 -58.74
N MET A 38 31.70 -2.33 -59.07
CA MET A 38 31.39 -3.56 -58.32
C MET A 38 31.92 -3.50 -56.88
N ASP A 39 33.14 -3.02 -56.66
CA ASP A 39 33.69 -2.88 -55.30
C ASP A 39 32.89 -1.88 -54.46
N TYR A 40 32.50 -0.75 -55.06
CA TYR A 40 31.64 0.24 -54.40
C TYR A 40 30.26 -0.35 -54.06
N THR A 41 29.62 -1.03 -55.01
CA THR A 41 28.30 -1.64 -54.76
C THR A 41 28.38 -2.74 -53.69
N MET A 42 29.43 -3.58 -53.68
CA MET A 42 29.65 -4.55 -52.60
C MET A 42 29.87 -3.89 -51.24
N SER A 43 30.64 -2.79 -51.19
CA SER A 43 30.88 -2.04 -49.96
C SER A 43 29.61 -1.38 -49.42
N VAL A 44 28.81 -0.77 -50.30
CA VAL A 44 27.53 -0.16 -49.94
C VAL A 44 26.55 -1.23 -49.47
N LEU A 45 26.40 -2.35 -50.19
CA LEU A 45 25.50 -3.44 -49.78
C LEU A 45 25.90 -4.04 -48.43
N ARG A 46 27.19 -4.21 -48.16
CA ARG A 46 27.67 -4.66 -46.85
C ARG A 46 27.37 -3.63 -45.76
N THR A 47 27.66 -2.36 -46.00
CA THR A 47 27.41 -1.29 -45.04
C THR A 47 25.91 -1.13 -44.75
N ASP A 48 25.07 -1.29 -45.78
CA ASP A 48 23.62 -1.19 -45.67
C ASP A 48 23.05 -2.39 -44.91
N SER A 49 23.53 -3.60 -45.16
CA SER A 49 23.15 -4.79 -44.37
C SER A 49 23.48 -4.64 -42.88
N VAL A 50 24.67 -4.14 -42.53
CA VAL A 50 25.07 -3.92 -41.14
C VAL A 50 24.23 -2.83 -40.47
N ARG A 51 23.90 -1.75 -41.20
CA ARG A 51 23.03 -0.69 -40.69
C ARG A 51 21.58 -1.17 -40.53
N SER A 52 21.09 -1.98 -41.47
CA SER A 52 19.76 -2.58 -41.41
C SER A 52 19.66 -3.52 -40.20
N ASP A 53 20.58 -4.46 -40.07
CA ASP A 53 20.63 -5.42 -38.95
C ASP A 53 20.76 -4.71 -37.61
N PHE A 54 21.60 -3.67 -37.52
CA PHE A 54 21.73 -2.86 -36.32
C PHE A 54 20.43 -2.12 -35.97
N THR A 55 19.75 -1.56 -36.97
CA THR A 55 18.48 -0.84 -36.77
C THR A 55 17.38 -1.81 -36.33
N GLU A 56 17.25 -2.95 -36.99
CA GLU A 56 16.28 -4.00 -36.64
C GLU A 56 16.49 -4.49 -35.21
N ARG A 57 17.73 -4.83 -34.84
CA ARG A 57 18.08 -5.28 -33.49
C ARG A 57 17.86 -4.21 -32.44
N THR A 58 18.18 -2.95 -32.77
CA THR A 58 17.94 -1.80 -31.88
C THR A 58 16.44 -1.61 -31.63
N GLU A 59 15.61 -1.71 -32.65
CA GLU A 59 14.16 -1.64 -32.47
C GLU A 59 13.60 -2.87 -31.74
N ALA A 60 14.18 -4.05 -31.92
CA ALA A 60 13.81 -5.25 -31.17
C ALA A 60 14.07 -5.07 -29.66
N VAL A 61 15.26 -4.62 -29.25
CA VAL A 61 15.55 -4.41 -27.81
C VAL A 61 14.76 -3.24 -27.22
N LYS A 62 14.46 -2.18 -28.00
CA LYS A 62 13.53 -1.12 -27.57
C LYS A 62 12.11 -1.67 -27.39
N GLY A 63 11.65 -2.51 -28.33
CA GLY A 63 10.35 -3.17 -28.29
C GLY A 63 10.18 -4.04 -27.06
N GLY A 64 11.19 -4.84 -26.71
CA GLY A 64 11.20 -5.63 -25.48
C GLY A 64 11.13 -4.77 -24.22
N LEU A 65 11.89 -3.66 -24.17
CA LEU A 65 11.82 -2.75 -23.02
C LEU A 65 10.47 -2.03 -22.91
N ARG A 66 9.86 -1.63 -24.04
CA ARG A 66 8.51 -1.05 -24.05
C ARG A 66 7.46 -2.07 -23.60
N ALA A 67 7.60 -3.34 -24.00
CA ALA A 67 6.71 -4.40 -23.55
C ALA A 67 6.81 -4.62 -22.03
N ALA A 68 8.02 -4.58 -21.48
CA ALA A 68 8.23 -4.64 -20.03
C ALA A 68 7.62 -3.45 -19.28
N LEU A 69 7.54 -2.27 -19.91
CA LEU A 69 6.96 -1.05 -19.31
C LEU A 69 5.46 -0.88 -19.56
N PHE A 70 4.86 -1.74 -20.39
CA PHE A 70 3.46 -1.60 -20.80
C PHE A 70 2.49 -1.75 -19.63
N ASP A 71 2.78 -2.67 -18.70
CA ASP A 71 2.03 -2.86 -17.47
C ASP A 71 2.97 -2.68 -16.26
N PRO A 72 3.03 -1.47 -15.70
CA PRO A 72 3.91 -1.16 -14.57
C PRO A 72 3.53 -1.93 -13.30
N VAL A 73 2.28 -2.38 -13.14
CA VAL A 73 1.86 -3.18 -11.97
C VAL A 73 2.42 -4.59 -12.08
N LEU A 74 2.27 -5.23 -13.24
CA LEU A 74 2.88 -6.54 -13.49
C LEU A 74 4.41 -6.50 -13.43
N LEU A 75 5.01 -5.41 -13.94
CA LEU A 75 6.45 -5.19 -13.82
C LEU A 75 6.89 -5.11 -12.35
N TYR A 76 6.16 -4.35 -11.52
CA TYR A 76 6.45 -4.27 -10.09
C TYR A 76 6.36 -5.65 -9.44
N GLN A 77 5.28 -6.40 -9.69
CA GLN A 77 5.08 -7.75 -9.15
C GLN A 77 6.17 -8.74 -9.58
N ALA A 78 6.63 -8.68 -10.83
CA ALA A 78 7.68 -9.55 -11.33
C ALA A 78 9.06 -9.20 -10.73
N CYS A 79 9.32 -7.92 -10.49
CA CYS A 79 10.65 -7.44 -10.10
C CYS A 79 10.83 -7.20 -8.60
N VAL A 80 9.76 -7.19 -7.80
CA VAL A 80 9.80 -6.84 -6.37
C VAL A 80 10.78 -7.70 -5.58
N ASP A 81 10.91 -8.99 -5.95
CA ASP A 81 11.76 -9.98 -5.28
C ASP A 81 13.18 -10.08 -5.87
N SER A 82 13.48 -9.34 -6.95
CA SER A 82 14.79 -9.43 -7.63
C SER A 82 15.97 -9.00 -6.73
N GLY A 83 15.73 -8.16 -5.72
CA GLY A 83 16.80 -7.65 -4.88
C GLY A 83 17.92 -6.95 -5.68
N ARG A 84 19.07 -6.68 -5.07
CA ARG A 84 20.21 -6.01 -5.73
C ARG A 84 21.09 -6.95 -6.54
N THR A 85 21.06 -8.24 -6.26
CA THR A 85 22.03 -9.23 -6.75
C THR A 85 21.41 -10.32 -7.62
N THR A 86 20.09 -10.46 -7.63
CA THR A 86 19.38 -11.54 -8.31
C THR A 86 18.62 -10.97 -9.51
N SER A 87 18.88 -11.46 -10.71
CA SER A 87 18.13 -11.02 -11.89
C SER A 87 16.90 -11.89 -12.08
N VAL A 88 15.73 -11.27 -12.20
CA VAL A 88 14.47 -11.96 -12.57
C VAL A 88 14.20 -11.75 -14.04
N GLU A 89 13.87 -12.83 -14.75
CA GLU A 89 13.57 -12.79 -16.18
C GLU A 89 12.15 -12.24 -16.41
N LEU A 90 12.02 -11.34 -17.38
CA LEU A 90 10.77 -10.70 -17.76
C LEU A 90 10.21 -11.33 -19.04
N ALA A 91 8.89 -11.36 -19.13
CA ALA A 91 8.22 -11.82 -20.34
C ALA A 91 8.59 -10.92 -21.53
N VAL A 92 9.06 -11.55 -22.62
CA VAL A 92 9.37 -10.88 -23.88
C VAL A 92 8.44 -11.37 -24.99
N PRO A 93 8.09 -10.52 -25.98
CA PRO A 93 7.33 -10.98 -27.14
C PRO A 93 8.07 -12.11 -27.88
N PRO A 94 7.38 -13.19 -28.26
CA PRO A 94 8.01 -14.33 -28.90
C PRO A 94 8.56 -13.97 -30.29
N GLY A 95 9.67 -14.60 -30.68
CA GLY A 95 10.25 -14.47 -32.02
C GLY A 95 11.20 -13.29 -32.24
N LEU A 96 11.45 -12.45 -31.23
CA LEU A 96 12.31 -11.26 -31.36
C LEU A 96 13.80 -11.50 -31.04
N GLY A 97 14.19 -12.71 -30.60
CA GLY A 97 15.60 -13.02 -30.32
C GLY A 97 16.23 -12.13 -29.24
N ILE A 98 15.44 -11.70 -28.26
CA ILE A 98 15.84 -10.87 -27.12
C ILE A 98 15.54 -11.59 -25.82
N ARG A 99 16.23 -11.19 -24.75
CA ARG A 99 15.89 -11.51 -23.37
C ARG A 99 15.80 -10.23 -22.55
N SER A 100 14.86 -10.18 -21.63
CA SER A 100 14.69 -9.05 -20.70
C SER A 100 14.78 -9.54 -19.27
N TYR A 101 15.45 -8.78 -18.41
CA TYR A 101 15.54 -9.07 -16.98
C TYR A 101 15.56 -7.79 -16.17
N CYS A 102 15.17 -7.89 -14.89
CA CYS A 102 15.21 -6.78 -13.96
C CYS A 102 15.99 -7.09 -12.69
N THR A 103 16.57 -6.05 -12.11
CA THR A 103 17.14 -6.05 -10.75
C THR A 103 16.68 -4.80 -9.99
N THR A 104 16.49 -4.92 -8.68
CA THR A 104 16.12 -3.78 -7.82
C THR A 104 17.39 -3.01 -7.45
N THR A 105 17.45 -1.72 -7.79
CA THR A 105 18.63 -0.88 -7.51
C THR A 105 18.46 -0.02 -6.27
N LYS A 106 17.27 0.56 -6.09
CA LYS A 106 16.96 1.44 -4.99
C LYS A 106 15.52 1.20 -4.53
N ASP A 107 15.33 1.25 -3.23
CA ASP A 107 14.02 1.32 -2.59
C ASP A 107 13.84 2.74 -2.07
N ALA A 108 12.71 3.35 -2.38
CA ALA A 108 12.28 4.63 -1.83
C ALA A 108 10.96 4.39 -1.07
N LEU A 109 10.97 4.84 0.18
CA LEU A 109 9.83 4.76 1.05
C LEU A 109 8.76 5.79 0.67
N GLN A 110 7.54 5.62 1.19
CA GLN A 110 6.47 6.62 1.03
C GLN A 110 6.89 7.97 1.58
N ASP A 111 7.37 7.97 2.82
CA ASP A 111 7.80 9.18 3.52
C ASP A 111 9.22 9.04 4.07
N VAL A 112 9.91 10.16 4.24
CA VAL A 112 11.22 10.19 4.90
C VAL A 112 11.02 9.84 6.39
N PRO A 113 11.73 8.85 6.97
CA PRO A 113 11.50 8.42 8.35
C PRO A 113 11.65 9.52 9.42
N SER A 114 12.40 10.60 9.14
CA SER A 114 12.53 11.76 10.03
C SER A 114 11.34 12.72 9.99
N GLU A 115 10.53 12.66 8.93
CA GLU A 115 9.36 13.51 8.72
C GLU A 115 8.05 12.80 9.04
N GLN A 116 8.13 11.51 9.40
CA GLN A 116 7.00 10.73 9.85
C GLN A 116 6.53 11.15 11.23
N ARG A 117 5.21 11.08 11.41
CA ARG A 117 4.58 11.12 12.72
C ARG A 117 5.04 9.98 13.61
N PHE A 118 4.88 10.17 14.92
CA PHE A 118 5.19 9.12 15.89
C PHE A 118 4.28 7.90 15.69
N ALA A 119 4.88 6.71 15.72
CA ALA A 119 4.19 5.44 15.57
C ALA A 119 3.38 5.06 16.80
N ILE A 120 3.90 5.33 18.00
CA ILE A 120 3.24 5.00 19.27
C ILE A 120 3.43 6.16 20.25
N ALA A 121 2.32 6.68 20.76
CA ALA A 121 2.28 7.73 21.77
C ALA A 121 1.32 7.34 22.91
N THR A 122 1.76 7.53 24.15
CA THR A 122 0.97 7.32 25.37
C THR A 122 0.79 8.63 26.12
N THR A 123 -0.44 8.97 26.50
CA THR A 123 -0.77 10.28 27.13
C THR A 123 -0.82 10.25 28.66
N GLN A 124 -0.89 9.06 29.27
CA GLN A 124 -1.00 8.93 30.71
C GLN A 124 0.36 9.05 31.41
N VAL A 125 0.38 9.69 32.58
CA VAL A 125 1.58 9.82 33.42
C VAL A 125 2.13 8.46 33.80
N GLY A 126 3.45 8.28 33.61
CA GLY A 126 4.15 7.03 33.92
C GLY A 126 3.75 5.83 33.05
N SER A 127 2.86 6.02 32.07
CA SER A 127 2.56 4.98 31.09
C SER A 127 3.66 4.93 30.05
N GLU A 128 4.30 3.78 29.93
CA GLU A 128 5.03 3.39 28.73
C GLU A 128 4.21 2.33 28.00
N ALA A 129 4.28 2.28 26.67
CA ALA A 129 3.63 1.20 25.92
C ALA A 129 4.26 -0.13 26.36
N MET A 130 3.52 -0.96 27.09
CA MET A 130 4.04 -2.22 27.59
C MET A 130 3.96 -3.27 26.51
N ILE A 131 5.10 -3.52 25.87
CA ILE A 131 5.20 -4.51 24.81
C ILE A 131 6.27 -5.54 25.23
N PRO A 132 5.94 -6.85 25.29
CA PRO A 132 6.87 -7.88 25.71
C PRO A 132 8.17 -7.83 24.91
N PRO A 133 9.33 -7.89 25.59
CA PRO A 133 10.62 -7.91 24.90
C PRO A 133 10.80 -9.22 24.12
N ASN A 134 11.02 -9.10 22.81
CA ASN A 134 11.93 -9.89 21.96
C ASN A 134 11.46 -9.81 20.50
N TYR A 135 11.85 -8.80 19.71
CA TYR A 135 12.03 -8.94 18.27
C TYR A 135 12.92 -7.80 17.77
N VAL A 136 14.21 -8.09 17.69
CA VAL A 136 15.26 -7.16 17.24
C VAL A 136 15.26 -7.15 15.72
N ALA A 137 15.07 -5.99 15.08
CA ALA A 137 15.46 -5.83 13.69
C ALA A 137 17.00 -5.69 13.65
N GLU A 138 17.71 -6.61 12.99
CA GLU A 138 19.17 -6.55 12.94
C GLU A 138 19.68 -5.21 12.33
N PRO A 139 20.71 -4.58 12.95
CA PRO A 139 21.19 -3.26 12.58
C PRO A 139 22.20 -3.34 11.44
N GLU A 140 21.77 -3.22 10.18
CA GLU A 140 22.72 -3.24 9.03
C GLU A 140 22.45 -2.22 7.91
N ARG A 141 21.71 -1.12 8.14
CA ARG A 141 21.63 -0.04 7.13
C ARG A 141 21.95 1.35 7.69
N PRO A 142 23.23 1.79 7.60
CA PRO A 142 23.72 3.09 8.08
C PRO A 142 23.18 4.32 7.32
N GLU A 143 22.42 4.15 6.24
CA GLU A 143 21.90 5.27 5.44
C GLU A 143 20.62 5.91 6.05
N LEU A 144 20.15 5.39 7.19
CA LEU A 144 18.99 5.88 7.94
C LEU A 144 19.38 6.50 9.29
N ASP A 145 20.64 6.93 9.43
CA ASP A 145 21.18 7.48 10.68
C ASP A 145 20.73 8.94 10.91
N GLY A 146 19.48 9.03 11.33
CA GLY A 146 18.88 10.16 12.02
C GLY A 146 17.91 9.57 13.04
N THR A 147 18.44 9.10 14.17
CA THR A 147 17.75 8.66 15.41
C THR A 147 16.80 7.47 15.31
N VAL A 148 17.30 6.26 15.03
CA VAL A 148 16.61 5.01 15.39
C VAL A 148 17.44 4.27 16.44
N GLY A 149 17.11 4.46 17.71
CA GLY A 149 17.59 3.61 18.80
C GLY A 149 16.96 2.21 18.71
N THR A 150 17.68 1.20 19.18
CA THR A 150 17.63 -0.20 18.70
C THR A 150 16.48 -1.10 19.17
N ASP A 151 15.49 -0.63 19.93
CA ASP A 151 14.60 -1.58 20.65
C ASP A 151 13.09 -1.54 20.31
N TRP A 152 12.64 -0.89 19.23
CA TRP A 152 11.20 -0.86 18.92
C TRP A 152 10.87 -1.04 17.44
N CYS A 153 10.56 -2.29 17.07
CA CYS A 153 9.70 -2.76 15.99
C CYS A 153 9.23 -4.15 16.42
N THR A 154 7.99 -4.37 16.88
CA THR A 154 7.59 -5.77 17.12
C THR A 154 7.51 -6.53 15.80
N SER A 155 8.42 -7.49 15.67
CA SER A 155 8.26 -8.80 15.03
C SER A 155 7.69 -8.92 13.63
N MET A 156 8.58 -9.10 12.65
CA MET A 156 8.31 -9.95 11.49
C MET A 156 8.56 -11.42 11.86
N VAL A 157 7.53 -12.26 11.82
CA VAL A 157 7.70 -13.70 11.57
C VAL A 157 6.95 -14.08 10.30
N ASN A 158 7.74 -14.41 9.27
CA ASN A 158 7.45 -15.21 8.09
C ASN A 158 6.22 -14.84 7.23
N ALA A 159 6.39 -13.81 6.40
CA ALA A 159 5.84 -13.84 5.04
C ALA A 159 6.92 -13.55 3.97
N ASP A 160 7.98 -12.80 4.29
CA ASP A 160 9.24 -12.75 3.53
C ASP A 160 10.33 -12.12 4.43
N VAL A 161 11.41 -12.86 4.69
CA VAL A 161 12.56 -12.40 5.50
C VAL A 161 13.35 -11.26 4.82
N ASN A 162 13.07 -10.98 3.54
CA ASN A 162 13.76 -9.94 2.78
C ASN A 162 13.01 -8.59 2.74
N ALA A 163 11.75 -8.53 3.16
CA ALA A 163 10.93 -7.32 3.12
C ALA A 163 10.99 -6.53 4.46
N LYS A 164 12.16 -5.95 4.79
CA LYS A 164 12.30 -5.03 5.93
C LYS A 164 11.54 -3.72 5.66
N ILE A 165 10.33 -3.57 6.23
CA ILE A 165 9.58 -2.31 6.12
C ILE A 165 9.89 -1.43 7.35
N PRO A 166 10.39 -0.20 7.18
CA PRO A 166 10.60 0.73 8.29
C PRO A 166 9.29 1.01 9.03
N CYS A 167 9.31 0.83 10.34
CA CYS A 167 8.23 1.23 11.23
C CYS A 167 8.59 2.56 11.91
N GLY A 168 7.60 3.43 12.14
CA GLY A 168 7.83 4.75 12.75
C GLY A 168 8.34 4.69 14.21
N LYS A 169 8.73 5.85 14.75
CA LYS A 169 9.39 5.96 16.07
C LYS A 169 8.39 6.18 17.22
N PRO A 170 8.67 5.73 18.46
CA PRO A 170 7.86 6.12 19.61
C PRO A 170 8.01 7.61 19.91
N TYR A 171 6.98 8.20 20.51
CA TYR A 171 7.02 9.57 21.01
C TYR A 171 8.00 9.69 22.20
N PRO A 172 9.02 10.58 22.14
CA PRO A 172 10.01 10.72 23.21
C PRO A 172 9.43 11.14 24.57
N GLY A 173 8.27 11.79 24.58
CA GLY A 173 7.59 12.24 25.80
C GLY A 173 6.61 11.22 26.40
N ASN A 174 6.67 9.94 26.01
CA ASN A 174 5.83 8.91 26.61
C ASN A 174 6.07 8.82 28.13
N GLY A 175 4.98 8.71 28.91
CA GLY A 175 5.04 8.57 30.36
C GLY A 175 5.46 9.84 31.11
N ASN A 176 5.51 11.00 30.45
CA ASN A 176 5.89 12.27 31.07
C ASN A 176 5.06 12.56 32.34
N THR A 177 5.71 13.15 33.35
CA THR A 177 5.06 13.55 34.60
C THR A 177 4.14 14.76 34.43
N ASP A 178 4.35 15.56 33.39
CA ASP A 178 3.40 16.59 32.94
C ASP A 178 2.34 15.96 32.02
N THR A 179 1.10 15.91 32.51
CA THR A 179 -0.09 15.38 31.81
C THR A 179 -0.40 16.11 30.51
N THR A 180 0.14 17.32 30.29
CA THR A 180 -0.14 18.17 29.12
C THR A 180 1.00 18.22 28.10
N ALA A 181 2.18 17.68 28.42
CA ALA A 181 3.36 17.79 27.57
C ALA A 181 3.14 17.26 26.15
N TRP A 182 2.43 16.13 26.02
CA TRP A 182 2.12 15.52 24.73
C TRP A 182 1.30 16.43 23.82
N GLN A 183 0.44 17.29 24.39
CA GLN A 183 -0.46 18.15 23.63
C GLN A 183 0.30 19.24 22.87
N ALA A 184 1.42 19.72 23.42
CA ALA A 184 2.28 20.70 22.76
C ALA A 184 2.94 20.14 21.48
N ASP A 185 3.08 18.81 21.41
CA ASP A 185 3.65 18.10 20.28
C ASP A 185 2.57 17.46 19.39
N THR A 186 1.33 17.98 19.41
CA THR A 186 0.23 17.50 18.54
C THR A 186 0.00 18.35 17.31
N SER A 187 -0.47 17.72 16.24
CA SER A 187 -1.02 18.37 15.05
C SER A 187 -2.34 17.74 14.63
N SER A 188 -3.22 18.55 14.04
CA SER A 188 -4.43 18.08 13.36
C SER A 188 -4.15 17.59 11.94
N THR A 189 -2.91 17.68 11.46
CA THR A 189 -2.46 17.10 10.19
C THR A 189 -1.57 15.89 10.43
N SER A 190 -1.54 14.98 9.46
CA SER A 190 -0.83 13.71 9.55
C SER A 190 0.68 13.79 9.28
N GLU A 191 1.22 15.01 9.13
CA GLU A 191 2.58 15.31 8.66
C GLU A 191 3.49 15.80 9.78
N GLY A 192 4.78 15.46 9.69
CA GLY A 192 5.81 15.94 10.61
C GLY A 192 6.02 15.04 11.82
N ALA A 193 7.15 15.25 12.51
CA ALA A 193 7.54 14.53 13.73
C ALA A 193 6.73 14.97 14.97
N VAL A 194 5.40 14.90 14.85
CA VAL A 194 4.40 15.28 15.86
C VAL A 194 3.42 14.14 16.07
N VAL A 195 2.70 14.18 17.19
CA VAL A 195 1.57 13.30 17.49
C VAL A 195 0.37 13.75 16.65
N PHE A 196 -0.24 12.82 15.93
CA PHE A 196 -1.42 13.13 15.14
C PHE A 196 -2.68 13.09 16.03
N ALA A 197 -3.41 14.20 16.13
CA ALA A 197 -4.65 14.33 16.89
C ALA A 197 -5.80 14.74 15.95
N PRO A 198 -6.45 13.77 15.28
CA PRO A 198 -7.51 14.07 14.31
C PRO A 198 -8.76 14.64 14.98
N ALA A 199 -9.45 15.54 14.28
CA ALA A 199 -10.79 16.01 14.65
C ALA A 199 -11.85 14.93 14.36
N LEU A 200 -12.98 14.92 15.08
CA LEU A 200 -14.08 13.99 14.82
C LEU A 200 -14.73 14.29 13.46
N PRO A 201 -15.01 13.27 12.62
CA PRO A 201 -15.83 13.45 11.44
C PRO A 201 -17.23 13.92 11.80
N PRO A 202 -17.88 14.77 10.98
CA PRO A 202 -19.34 14.79 10.95
C PRO A 202 -19.84 13.40 10.55
N PHE A 203 -20.86 12.90 11.23
CA PHE A 203 -21.52 11.64 10.89
C PHE A 203 -23.02 11.86 10.74
N GLN A 204 -23.66 10.94 10.03
CA GLN A 204 -25.11 10.96 9.90
C GLN A 204 -25.75 10.35 11.16
N ASN A 205 -26.49 11.17 11.92
CA ASN A 205 -27.14 10.73 13.15
C ASN A 205 -28.48 10.00 12.90
N TYR A 206 -28.47 8.98 12.04
CA TYR A 206 -29.53 7.99 12.02
C TYR A 206 -29.13 6.77 12.85
N LEU A 207 -30.12 6.17 13.50
CA LEU A 207 -29.93 4.92 14.23
C LEU A 207 -29.74 3.80 13.21
N ALA A 208 -28.56 3.20 13.25
CA ALA A 208 -28.20 2.04 12.44
C ALA A 208 -28.67 0.75 13.14
N TYR A 209 -29.01 -0.25 12.33
CA TYR A 209 -29.50 -1.53 12.83
C TYR A 209 -28.34 -2.46 13.21
N ALA A 210 -28.24 -2.80 14.50
CA ALA A 210 -27.16 -3.64 15.03
C ALA A 210 -27.16 -5.09 14.51
N GLY A 211 -28.28 -5.57 13.95
CA GLY A 211 -28.36 -6.89 13.32
C GLY A 211 -27.77 -6.95 11.91
N GLY A 212 -27.48 -5.81 11.28
CA GLY A 212 -27.07 -5.73 9.88
C GLY A 212 -28.20 -6.12 8.91
N TYR A 213 -27.95 -5.92 7.62
CA TYR A 213 -28.87 -6.24 6.54
C TYR A 213 -28.30 -7.40 5.72
N MET A 214 -29.15 -8.30 5.25
CA MET A 214 -28.68 -9.40 4.42
C MET A 214 -28.69 -8.97 2.95
N MET A 215 -27.65 -9.31 2.21
CA MET A 215 -27.68 -9.24 0.75
C MET A 215 -28.56 -10.35 0.18
N PRO A 216 -29.21 -10.12 -0.97
CA PRO A 216 -29.83 -11.19 -1.74
C PRO A 216 -28.80 -12.29 -2.01
N PRO A 217 -29.21 -13.57 -1.94
CA PRO A 217 -28.31 -14.66 -2.25
C PRO A 217 -27.89 -14.57 -3.73
N GLY A 218 -26.66 -14.12 -3.97
CA GLY A 218 -26.01 -14.08 -5.28
C GLY A 218 -24.98 -15.21 -5.43
N ASP A 219 -24.18 -15.14 -6.49
CA ASP A 219 -23.13 -16.13 -6.79
C ASP A 219 -22.02 -16.20 -5.72
N THR A 220 -21.87 -15.15 -4.91
CA THR A 220 -20.89 -15.04 -3.82
C THR A 220 -21.39 -15.58 -2.47
N GLY A 221 -22.64 -16.07 -2.40
CA GLY A 221 -23.24 -16.60 -1.18
C GLY A 221 -23.86 -15.55 -0.24
N PRO A 222 -24.27 -15.93 0.98
CA PRO A 222 -24.90 -15.01 1.92
C PRO A 222 -23.88 -13.99 2.45
N CYS A 223 -24.23 -12.71 2.46
CA CYS A 223 -23.39 -11.63 2.98
C CYS A 223 -24.24 -10.73 3.89
N ARG A 224 -23.71 -10.37 5.06
CA ARG A 224 -24.32 -9.40 5.98
C ARG A 224 -23.64 -8.05 5.81
N VAL A 225 -24.41 -7.00 5.55
CA VAL A 225 -23.88 -5.64 5.41
C VAL A 225 -24.29 -4.75 6.58
N TYR A 226 -23.38 -3.89 6.98
CA TYR A 226 -23.61 -2.80 7.93
C TYR A 226 -23.41 -1.48 7.19
N PHE A 227 -24.29 -0.50 7.44
CA PHE A 227 -24.17 0.83 6.87
C PHE A 227 -23.59 1.81 7.90
N PRO A 228 -22.91 2.88 7.46
CA PRO A 228 -22.45 3.98 8.32
C PRO A 228 -23.55 4.49 9.26
N GLY A 229 -23.23 5.28 10.28
CA GLY A 229 -24.25 5.85 11.19
C GLY A 229 -24.09 5.42 12.65
N LYS A 230 -25.15 5.58 13.45
CA LYS A 230 -25.10 5.48 14.92
C LYS A 230 -25.61 4.14 15.45
N TYR A 231 -24.76 3.42 16.17
CA TYR A 231 -25.05 2.15 16.82
C TYR A 231 -25.16 2.33 18.33
N THR A 232 -26.39 2.28 18.84
CA THR A 232 -26.70 2.38 20.28
C THR A 232 -26.81 1.03 20.98
N ASP A 233 -26.81 -0.06 20.21
CA ASP A 233 -26.86 -1.44 20.70
C ASP A 233 -25.56 -2.18 20.40
N ASP A 234 -25.31 -3.26 21.15
CA ASP A 234 -24.14 -4.09 20.91
C ASP A 234 -24.23 -4.73 19.51
N VAL A 235 -23.17 -4.57 18.72
CA VAL A 235 -23.02 -5.24 17.43
C VAL A 235 -22.17 -6.48 17.67
N VAL A 236 -22.79 -7.66 17.62
CA VAL A 236 -22.10 -8.93 17.89
C VAL A 236 -22.06 -9.78 16.63
N ILE A 237 -20.84 -10.04 16.14
CA ILE A 237 -20.58 -10.87 14.96
C ILE A 237 -19.78 -12.08 15.43
N ALA A 238 -20.46 -13.22 15.58
CA ALA A 238 -19.88 -14.48 16.05
C ALA A 238 -20.10 -15.66 15.10
N ASP A 239 -21.02 -15.50 14.15
CA ASP A 239 -21.36 -16.52 13.16
C ASP A 239 -20.41 -16.53 11.96
N SER A 240 -20.58 -17.49 11.05
CA SER A 240 -19.73 -17.66 9.88
C SER A 240 -20.22 -16.90 8.64
N THR A 241 -21.25 -16.04 8.77
CA THR A 241 -21.73 -15.23 7.65
C THR A 241 -20.69 -14.16 7.34
N PRO A 242 -20.12 -14.13 6.12
CA PRO A 242 -19.27 -13.03 5.70
C PRO A 242 -19.98 -11.70 5.96
N THR A 243 -19.27 -10.79 6.62
CA THR A 243 -19.81 -9.50 7.04
C THR A 243 -19.00 -8.38 6.42
N TYR A 244 -19.71 -7.38 5.89
CA TYR A 244 -19.12 -6.22 5.23
C TYR A 244 -19.66 -4.92 5.83
N PHE A 245 -18.79 -4.07 6.33
CA PHE A 245 -19.15 -2.69 6.69
C PHE A 245 -18.91 -1.83 5.45
N VAL A 246 -19.96 -1.22 4.91
CA VAL A 246 -19.91 -0.31 3.75
C VAL A 246 -19.00 0.90 4.05
N SER A 247 -18.31 1.47 3.05
CA SER A 247 -17.41 2.60 3.28
C SER A 247 -18.12 3.80 3.92
N GLY A 248 -17.52 4.36 4.97
CA GLY A 248 -18.10 5.48 5.71
C GLY A 248 -17.63 5.60 7.16
N ILE A 249 -18.41 6.33 7.95
CA ILE A 249 -18.12 6.64 9.35
C ILE A 249 -19.17 5.95 10.24
N TYR A 250 -18.68 5.19 11.21
CA TYR A 250 -19.51 4.42 12.14
C TYR A 250 -19.32 4.97 13.54
N TYR A 251 -20.41 5.28 14.23
CA TYR A 251 -20.37 5.74 15.62
C TYR A 251 -20.99 4.68 16.53
N PHE A 252 -20.21 4.14 17.46
CA PHE A 252 -20.66 3.12 18.41
C PHE A 252 -20.74 3.71 19.82
N GLU A 253 -21.91 3.59 20.46
CA GLU A 253 -22.12 3.92 21.89
C GLU A 253 -21.99 2.68 22.81
N LYS A 254 -21.99 1.47 22.22
CA LYS A 254 -21.83 0.17 22.87
C LYS A 254 -20.84 -0.70 22.10
N ALA A 255 -20.63 -1.95 22.52
CA ALA A 255 -19.53 -2.75 21.99
C ALA A 255 -19.79 -3.24 20.56
N LEU A 256 -18.75 -3.17 19.74
CA LEU A 256 -18.60 -3.97 18.54
C LEU A 256 -17.76 -5.20 18.89
N ARG A 257 -18.38 -6.38 18.94
CA ARG A 257 -17.73 -7.64 19.28
C ARG A 257 -17.60 -8.55 18.07
N ILE A 258 -16.38 -8.98 17.77
CA ILE A 258 -16.06 -9.90 16.68
C ILE A 258 -15.41 -11.15 17.28
N SER A 259 -16.00 -12.33 17.03
CA SER A 259 -15.56 -13.59 17.63
C SER A 259 -15.92 -14.81 16.77
N GLY A 260 -15.60 -16.02 17.25
CA GLY A 260 -16.04 -17.27 16.62
C GLY A 260 -15.44 -17.49 15.23
N ASN A 261 -16.30 -17.59 14.21
CA ASN A 261 -15.90 -17.79 12.81
C ASN A 261 -16.10 -16.53 11.95
N ALA A 262 -16.20 -15.36 12.58
CA ALA A 262 -16.53 -14.12 11.89
C ALA A 262 -15.48 -13.77 10.82
N GLN A 263 -15.95 -13.40 9.63
CA GLN A 263 -15.14 -12.88 8.53
C GLN A 263 -15.64 -11.48 8.21
N VAL A 264 -14.91 -10.46 8.66
CA VAL A 264 -15.37 -9.07 8.65
C VAL A 264 -14.41 -8.20 7.85
N VAL A 265 -14.93 -7.51 6.85
CA VAL A 265 -14.19 -6.50 6.08
C VAL A 265 -14.90 -5.15 6.22
N ALA A 266 -14.16 -4.10 6.51
CA ALA A 266 -14.70 -2.75 6.66
C ALA A 266 -14.18 -1.78 5.59
N GLY A 267 -15.11 -1.26 4.80
CA GLY A 267 -14.93 -0.36 3.67
C GLY A 267 -14.42 -1.06 2.42
N THR A 268 -14.62 -0.43 1.26
CA THR A 268 -13.99 -0.80 -0.01
C THR A 268 -12.49 -0.52 0.06
N GLY A 269 -11.66 -1.35 -0.60
CA GLY A 269 -10.23 -1.11 -0.70
C GLY A 269 -9.44 -2.34 -1.16
N LYS A 270 -8.15 -2.41 -0.77
CA LYS A 270 -7.21 -3.47 -1.17
C LYS A 270 -7.72 -4.87 -0.82
N MET A 271 -8.43 -5.01 0.30
CA MET A 271 -9.00 -6.28 0.74
C MET A 271 -10.48 -6.31 0.33
N PRO A 272 -10.90 -7.22 -0.57
CA PRO A 272 -12.29 -7.28 -1.02
C PRO A 272 -13.20 -7.77 0.12
N GLY A 273 -14.41 -7.21 0.20
CA GLY A 273 -15.48 -7.68 1.09
C GLY A 273 -16.30 -8.82 0.47
N CYS A 274 -17.41 -9.18 1.13
CA CYS A 274 -18.38 -10.13 0.56
C CYS A 274 -19.36 -9.50 -0.45
N VAL A 275 -19.22 -8.20 -0.72
CA VAL A 275 -19.95 -7.47 -1.76
C VAL A 275 -18.94 -6.87 -2.74
N GLU A 276 -19.29 -6.83 -4.03
CA GLU A 276 -18.43 -6.33 -5.10
C GLU A 276 -18.12 -4.83 -4.98
N SER A 277 -19.06 -4.05 -4.45
CA SER A 277 -18.87 -2.61 -4.21
C SER A 277 -19.88 -2.06 -3.19
N ASP A 278 -19.55 -0.88 -2.65
CA ASP A 278 -20.46 -0.11 -1.80
C ASP A 278 -21.80 0.22 -2.50
N ALA A 279 -21.77 0.51 -3.81
CA ALA A 279 -22.97 0.85 -4.57
C ALA A 279 -23.95 -0.32 -4.65
N VAL A 280 -23.43 -1.55 -4.84
CA VAL A 280 -24.24 -2.78 -4.84
C VAL A 280 -24.80 -3.03 -3.44
N ALA A 281 -23.99 -2.85 -2.38
CA ALA A 281 -24.46 -3.01 -1.01
C ALA A 281 -25.63 -2.06 -0.71
N VAL A 282 -25.52 -0.78 -1.11
CA VAL A 282 -26.57 0.23 -0.91
C VAL A 282 -27.83 -0.07 -1.72
N ALA A 283 -27.69 -0.52 -2.97
CA ALA A 283 -28.83 -0.74 -3.87
C ALA A 283 -29.63 -2.00 -3.53
N ASP A 284 -28.96 -3.09 -3.19
CA ASP A 284 -29.55 -4.43 -3.21
C ASP A 284 -29.80 -5.03 -1.83
N ALA A 285 -29.26 -4.45 -0.75
CA ALA A 285 -29.43 -4.99 0.60
C ALA A 285 -30.91 -5.11 1.01
N ILE A 286 -31.30 -6.30 1.45
CA ILE A 286 -32.70 -6.63 1.77
C ILE A 286 -33.14 -5.83 2.99
N ASN A 287 -34.24 -5.08 2.83
CA ASN A 287 -34.82 -4.21 3.85
C ASN A 287 -33.86 -3.13 4.37
N ALA A 288 -32.82 -2.79 3.60
CA ALA A 288 -32.00 -1.62 3.91
C ALA A 288 -32.86 -0.35 3.82
N PRO A 289 -32.59 0.65 4.67
CA PRO A 289 -33.36 1.87 4.66
C PRO A 289 -33.08 2.67 3.38
N PHE A 290 -34.06 3.43 2.90
CA PHE A 290 -33.94 4.19 1.64
C PHE A 290 -32.84 5.26 1.66
N ASP A 291 -32.38 5.66 2.84
CA ASP A 291 -31.28 6.58 3.10
C ASP A 291 -29.96 5.85 3.45
N ALA A 292 -29.85 4.55 3.16
CA ALA A 292 -28.56 3.86 3.18
C ALA A 292 -27.60 4.58 2.23
N THR A 293 -26.44 4.98 2.76
CA THR A 293 -25.42 5.69 1.97
C THR A 293 -24.04 5.14 2.26
N SER A 294 -23.14 5.31 1.29
CA SER A 294 -21.71 5.11 1.41
C SER A 294 -21.01 6.45 1.25
N ASN A 295 -19.94 6.70 2.01
CA ASN A 295 -19.14 7.92 1.88
C ASN A 295 -17.64 7.63 1.93
N GLY A 296 -16.96 8.02 0.85
CA GLY A 296 -15.53 7.80 0.66
C GLY A 296 -15.22 6.33 0.36
N VAL A 297 -13.93 6.01 0.33
CA VAL A 297 -13.42 4.63 0.28
C VAL A 297 -12.88 4.29 1.66
N GLY A 298 -13.14 3.08 2.17
CA GLY A 298 -12.68 2.65 3.49
C GLY A 298 -13.62 3.05 4.64
N ALA A 299 -13.29 2.63 5.86
CA ALA A 299 -14.12 2.86 7.03
C ALA A 299 -13.35 3.51 8.19
N THR A 300 -14.04 4.37 8.93
CA THR A 300 -13.57 4.93 10.20
C THR A 300 -14.58 4.60 11.30
N PHE A 301 -14.11 3.98 12.38
CA PHE A 301 -14.92 3.66 13.55
C PHE A 301 -14.65 4.68 14.66
N VAL A 302 -15.71 5.27 15.17
CA VAL A 302 -15.71 6.24 16.26
C VAL A 302 -16.37 5.60 17.47
N PHE A 303 -15.67 5.58 18.60
CA PHE A 303 -16.17 5.03 19.86
C PHE A 303 -16.43 6.14 20.87
N GLY A 304 -17.63 6.16 21.45
CA GLY A 304 -18.00 7.09 22.53
C GLY A 304 -18.95 6.41 23.51
N ALA A 305 -19.35 7.10 24.58
CA ALA A 305 -20.06 6.46 25.70
C ALA A 305 -19.36 5.15 26.15
N ASN A 306 -20.03 4.00 26.08
CA ASN A 306 -19.44 2.69 26.43
C ASN A 306 -18.95 1.91 25.19
N GLY A 307 -18.81 2.60 24.06
CA GLY A 307 -18.37 2.07 22.79
C GLY A 307 -16.96 1.56 22.86
N ARG A 308 -16.74 0.34 22.33
CA ARG A 308 -15.43 -0.30 22.26
C ARG A 308 -15.41 -1.37 21.18
N LEU A 309 -14.22 -1.68 20.69
CA LEU A 309 -13.94 -2.83 19.84
C LEU A 309 -13.46 -3.98 20.70
N VAL A 310 -14.16 -5.11 20.68
CA VAL A 310 -13.77 -6.35 21.35
C VAL A 310 -13.56 -7.43 20.32
N ILE A 311 -12.36 -8.00 20.29
CA ILE A 311 -11.99 -9.09 19.40
C ILE A 311 -11.59 -10.25 20.29
N ASP A 312 -12.36 -11.33 20.29
CA ASP A 312 -12.09 -12.44 21.19
C ASP A 312 -12.21 -13.81 20.54
N THR A 313 -11.49 -14.77 21.12
CA THR A 313 -11.60 -16.18 20.76
C THR A 313 -12.33 -17.00 21.82
N VAL A 314 -13.15 -16.39 22.66
CA VAL A 314 -13.91 -17.13 23.69
C VAL A 314 -15.03 -17.95 23.04
N ALA A 315 -15.69 -17.40 22.02
CA ALA A 315 -16.60 -18.18 21.18
C ALA A 315 -15.82 -19.22 20.36
N SER A 316 -16.28 -20.46 20.36
CA SER A 316 -15.66 -21.55 19.60
C SER A 316 -15.70 -21.25 18.09
N GLY A 317 -14.55 -21.34 17.44
CA GLY A 317 -14.39 -21.17 15.99
C GLY A 317 -13.04 -21.70 15.51
N SER A 318 -12.92 -21.97 14.21
CA SER A 318 -11.69 -22.40 13.56
C SER A 318 -10.85 -21.22 13.05
N ALA A 319 -11.51 -20.18 12.53
CA ALA A 319 -10.82 -19.03 11.95
C ALA A 319 -11.68 -17.76 12.00
N MET A 320 -11.07 -16.65 12.44
CA MET A 320 -11.69 -15.33 12.48
C MET A 320 -10.80 -14.32 11.77
N SER A 321 -11.43 -13.40 11.01
CA SER A 321 -10.74 -12.32 10.30
C SER A 321 -11.49 -11.01 10.53
N PHE A 322 -10.76 -9.96 10.89
CA PHE A 322 -11.23 -8.59 10.85
C PHE A 322 -10.21 -7.70 10.15
N VAL A 323 -10.64 -7.10 9.05
CA VAL A 323 -9.78 -6.27 8.19
C VAL A 323 -10.48 -4.96 7.89
N MET A 324 -9.83 -3.85 8.21
CA MET A 324 -10.27 -2.53 7.78
C MET A 324 -9.48 -2.11 6.53
N ASN A 325 -10.15 -1.53 5.55
CA ASN A 325 -9.50 -0.80 4.47
C ASN A 325 -9.26 0.66 4.91
N ARG A 326 -8.12 1.24 4.52
CA ARG A 326 -7.77 2.64 4.87
C ARG A 326 -8.82 3.57 4.30
N ARG A 327 -9.23 4.55 5.11
CA ARG A 327 -10.10 5.62 4.63
C ARG A 327 -9.32 6.54 3.70
N LEU A 328 -9.87 6.74 2.50
CA LEU A 328 -9.35 7.66 1.50
C LEU A 328 -10.49 8.51 0.95
N VAL A 329 -10.31 9.82 1.02
CA VAL A 329 -11.15 10.83 0.36
C VAL A 329 -10.28 11.73 -0.52
N ALA A 330 -10.92 12.38 -1.49
CA ALA A 330 -10.26 13.25 -2.45
C ALA A 330 -9.54 14.43 -1.77
N GLU A 331 -8.55 15.01 -2.45
CA GLU A 331 -7.71 16.07 -1.87
C GLU A 331 -8.51 17.36 -1.59
N GLU A 332 -9.59 17.58 -2.33
CA GLU A 332 -10.50 18.72 -2.19
C GLU A 332 -11.60 18.48 -1.15
N ASP A 333 -11.71 17.26 -0.60
CA ASP A 333 -12.73 16.93 0.41
C ASP A 333 -12.29 17.50 1.78
N PRO A 334 -13.15 18.25 2.49
CA PRO A 334 -12.84 18.71 3.84
C PRO A 334 -12.48 17.57 4.80
N LEU A 335 -13.01 16.36 4.57
CA LEU A 335 -12.71 15.15 5.34
C LEU A 335 -11.32 14.56 5.05
N ARG A 336 -10.49 15.17 4.19
CA ARG A 336 -9.11 14.72 3.89
C ARG A 336 -8.25 14.57 5.15
N VAL A 337 -8.53 15.34 6.18
CA VAL A 337 -7.86 15.23 7.49
C VAL A 337 -8.05 13.84 8.12
N LEU A 338 -9.10 13.11 7.73
CA LEU A 338 -9.37 11.74 8.18
C LEU A 338 -8.80 10.68 7.25
N ASN A 339 -8.09 11.06 6.19
CA ASN A 339 -7.32 10.10 5.42
C ASN A 339 -6.41 9.35 6.39
N ASP A 340 -6.42 8.03 6.24
CA ASP A 340 -5.66 7.12 7.07
C ASP A 340 -6.10 6.97 8.52
N VAL A 341 -7.25 7.50 8.96
CA VAL A 341 -7.77 7.21 10.32
C VAL A 341 -8.74 6.03 10.28
N SER A 342 -8.41 4.94 10.99
CA SER A 342 -9.28 3.77 11.09
C SER A 342 -10.14 3.79 12.35
N ILE A 343 -9.56 4.17 13.50
CA ILE A 343 -10.27 4.15 14.79
C ILE A 343 -10.00 5.44 15.55
N MET A 344 -11.04 6.00 16.17
CA MET A 344 -10.91 7.13 17.07
C MET A 344 -11.91 7.06 18.24
N SER A 345 -11.60 7.72 19.35
CA SER A 345 -12.55 7.92 20.45
C SER A 345 -13.03 9.36 20.58
N VAL A 346 -14.24 9.53 21.10
CA VAL A 346 -14.77 10.83 21.52
C VAL A 346 -14.20 11.15 22.91
N ASN A 347 -13.31 12.14 22.99
CA ASN A 347 -12.61 12.48 24.23
C ASN A 347 -13.30 13.62 24.99
N GLY A 348 -13.09 13.63 26.31
CA GLY A 348 -13.60 14.64 27.22
C GLY A 348 -14.55 14.03 28.26
N VAL A 349 -15.18 14.91 29.04
CA VAL A 349 -16.18 14.53 30.05
C VAL A 349 -17.43 15.37 29.88
N PHE A 350 -18.60 14.73 29.96
CA PHE A 350 -19.86 15.42 29.89
C PHE A 350 -20.21 16.05 31.25
N ASN A 351 -20.31 17.38 31.31
CA ASN A 351 -20.65 18.13 32.53
C ASN A 351 -22.09 18.68 32.51
N GLY A 352 -23.04 17.87 32.04
CA GLY A 352 -24.47 18.19 32.04
C GLY A 352 -24.96 19.08 30.89
N SER A 353 -24.20 20.12 30.50
CA SER A 353 -24.57 21.01 29.38
C SER A 353 -23.51 21.15 28.30
N ALA A 354 -22.27 20.74 28.56
CA ALA A 354 -21.17 20.80 27.61
C ALA A 354 -20.16 19.67 27.89
N THR A 355 -19.37 19.34 26.87
CA THR A 355 -18.20 18.48 27.02
C THR A 355 -17.00 19.34 27.43
N ALA A 356 -16.35 18.99 28.52
CA ALA A 356 -15.13 19.63 29.00
C ALA A 356 -13.92 18.70 28.81
N PRO A 357 -12.68 19.21 28.81
CA PRO A 357 -11.50 18.37 28.84
C PRO A 357 -11.57 17.37 30.00
N LEU A 358 -11.08 16.15 29.78
CA LEU A 358 -10.88 15.21 30.89
C LEU A 358 -9.60 15.60 31.60
N ASP A 359 -9.72 16.01 32.86
CA ASP A 359 -8.58 16.34 33.72
C ASP A 359 -8.60 15.46 34.98
N LEU A 360 -7.67 14.51 35.03
CA LEU A 360 -7.39 13.67 36.18
C LEU A 360 -6.01 14.06 36.71
N PRO A 361 -5.94 14.87 37.78
CA PRO A 361 -4.68 15.42 38.29
C PRO A 361 -3.63 14.33 38.54
N ALA A 362 -2.41 14.57 38.05
CA ALA A 362 -1.27 13.65 38.14
C ALA A 362 -1.48 12.27 37.48
N GLN A 363 -2.53 12.11 36.66
CA GLN A 363 -2.83 10.87 35.95
C GLN A 363 -2.94 11.10 34.46
N LEU A 364 -3.89 11.92 34.02
CA LEU A 364 -4.27 12.01 32.61
C LEU A 364 -4.95 13.35 32.33
N ASN A 365 -4.49 14.07 31.30
CA ASN A 365 -5.19 15.23 30.78
C ASN A 365 -5.41 15.07 29.28
N VAL A 366 -6.68 15.09 28.85
CA VAL A 366 -7.07 14.91 27.46
C VAL A 366 -8.02 16.02 27.04
N PRO A 367 -7.70 16.78 25.98
CA PRO A 367 -8.57 17.82 25.48
C PRO A 367 -9.84 17.22 24.87
N VAL A 368 -10.88 18.05 24.78
CA VAL A 368 -12.09 17.69 24.04
C VAL A 368 -11.72 17.47 22.57
N THR A 369 -12.16 16.37 21.97
CA THR A 369 -11.96 16.18 20.51
C THR A 369 -12.84 17.18 19.76
N PRO A 370 -12.28 18.12 18.99
CA PRO A 370 -13.08 19.03 18.19
C PRO A 370 -13.79 18.25 17.08
N VAL A 371 -14.99 18.66 16.71
CA VAL A 371 -15.65 18.16 15.49
C VAL A 371 -15.13 18.96 14.32
N LEU A 372 -14.76 18.28 13.23
CA LEU A 372 -14.29 18.93 12.02
C LEU A 372 -15.36 19.89 11.47
N ASN A 373 -14.97 21.14 11.20
CA ASN A 373 -15.88 22.24 10.82
C ASN A 373 -16.98 22.56 11.86
N GLY A 374 -16.87 22.01 13.08
CA GLY A 374 -17.72 22.33 14.23
C GLY A 374 -17.10 23.39 15.14
N SER A 375 -17.82 23.75 16.20
CA SER A 375 -17.30 24.66 17.23
C SER A 375 -16.19 23.98 18.04
N VAL A 376 -15.09 24.69 18.28
CA VAL A 376 -13.97 24.25 19.16
C VAL A 376 -14.44 24.01 20.61
N TYR A 377 -15.57 24.62 21.00
CA TYR A 377 -16.15 24.52 22.35
C TYR A 377 -17.35 23.58 22.43
N SER A 378 -17.69 22.84 21.37
CA SER A 378 -18.87 21.99 21.39
C SER A 378 -18.83 20.86 20.36
N PRO A 379 -18.38 19.65 20.75
CA PRO A 379 -19.07 18.44 20.30
C PRO A 379 -20.42 18.45 21.02
N ASP A 380 -21.34 19.28 20.55
CA ASP A 380 -22.63 19.46 21.18
C ASP A 380 -23.37 18.12 21.29
N PRO A 381 -23.88 17.72 22.46
CA PRO A 381 -24.85 16.62 22.54
C PRO A 381 -26.11 16.87 21.68
N TRP A 382 -26.40 18.12 21.30
CA TRP A 382 -27.60 18.49 20.53
C TRP A 382 -27.39 18.78 19.04
N THR A 383 -26.19 19.19 18.59
CA THR A 383 -25.92 19.44 17.16
C THR A 383 -25.00 18.41 16.49
N HIS A 384 -24.21 17.63 17.24
CA HIS A 384 -23.34 16.59 16.67
C HIS A 384 -23.48 15.19 17.29
N PHE A 385 -24.36 14.98 18.27
CA PHE A 385 -24.82 13.67 18.81
C PHE A 385 -23.75 12.67 19.30
N TYR A 386 -22.47 13.04 19.28
CA TYR A 386 -21.39 12.30 19.91
C TYR A 386 -21.47 12.43 21.43
N ARG A 387 -21.26 11.32 22.13
CA ARG A 387 -21.09 11.25 23.57
C ARG A 387 -19.63 10.92 23.87
N ALA A 388 -19.03 11.68 24.78
CA ALA A 388 -17.69 11.38 25.28
C ALA A 388 -17.62 9.94 25.80
N SER A 389 -16.45 9.32 25.64
CA SER A 389 -16.17 7.99 26.19
C SER A 389 -16.31 8.02 27.70
N ASN A 390 -16.97 7.00 28.26
CA ASN A 390 -16.94 6.68 29.69
C ASN A 390 -15.77 5.75 30.04
N LEU A 391 -15.12 5.19 29.01
CA LEU A 391 -13.93 4.37 29.17
C LEU A 391 -12.73 5.30 29.32
N VAL A 392 -12.12 5.25 30.50
CA VAL A 392 -11.08 6.13 30.99
C VAL A 392 -9.97 5.28 31.57
N SER A 393 -8.76 5.49 31.06
CA SER A 393 -7.58 4.77 31.52
C SER A 393 -7.25 5.07 32.98
N THR A 394 -6.78 4.05 33.71
CA THR A 394 -6.42 4.11 35.14
C THR A 394 -4.91 4.00 35.34
N PRO A 395 -4.34 4.39 36.50
CA PRO A 395 -2.91 4.20 36.80
C PRO A 395 -2.43 2.75 36.75
N SER A 396 -3.33 1.79 37.00
CA SER A 396 -3.05 0.37 36.84
C SER A 396 -2.94 -0.05 35.37
N LEU A 397 -2.33 -1.21 35.13
CA LEU A 397 -2.27 -1.79 33.79
C LEU A 397 -3.68 -2.05 33.24
N PRO A 398 -3.90 -1.87 31.92
CA PRO A 398 -5.16 -2.22 31.30
C PRO A 398 -5.50 -3.70 31.54
N VAL A 399 -6.72 -3.97 31.95
CA VAL A 399 -7.24 -5.34 32.16
C VAL A 399 -8.31 -5.61 31.12
N ALA A 400 -8.33 -6.83 30.59
CA ALA A 400 -9.31 -7.27 29.61
C ALA A 400 -10.74 -7.11 30.15
N CYS A 401 -11.66 -6.64 29.31
CA CYS A 401 -13.05 -6.51 29.71
C CYS A 401 -13.66 -7.88 30.00
N ALA A 402 -14.50 -7.95 31.04
CA ALA A 402 -15.28 -9.14 31.31
C ALA A 402 -16.20 -9.50 30.13
N LEU A 403 -16.20 -10.77 29.77
CA LEU A 403 -17.13 -11.36 28.79
C LEU A 403 -18.13 -12.27 29.53
N PRO A 404 -19.43 -12.27 29.19
CA PRO A 404 -20.10 -11.44 28.17
C PRO A 404 -20.20 -9.96 28.59
N LEU A 405 -20.48 -9.08 27.63
CA LEU A 405 -20.34 -7.62 27.68
C LEU A 405 -21.24 -6.87 28.70
N SER A 406 -21.89 -7.59 29.62
CA SER A 406 -22.90 -7.08 30.57
C SER A 406 -22.34 -6.27 31.76
N GLY A 407 -21.01 -6.17 31.90
CA GLY A 407 -20.35 -5.40 32.97
C GLY A 407 -19.25 -4.52 32.40
N VAL A 408 -19.60 -3.37 31.83
CA VAL A 408 -18.63 -2.38 31.35
C VAL A 408 -18.24 -1.48 32.51
N THR A 409 -16.99 -1.54 32.90
CA THR A 409 -16.39 -0.66 33.90
C THR A 409 -15.58 0.43 33.18
N ALA A 410 -15.26 1.52 33.87
CA ALA A 410 -14.56 2.66 33.26
C ALA A 410 -13.13 2.29 32.81
N ASP A 411 -12.49 1.31 33.44
CA ASP A 411 -11.14 0.80 33.16
C ASP A 411 -11.05 -0.14 31.96
N CYS A 412 -12.19 -0.48 31.34
CA CYS A 412 -12.23 -1.30 30.13
C CYS A 412 -11.46 -0.63 28.96
N PRO A 413 -10.61 -1.38 28.23
CA PRO A 413 -9.97 -0.89 27.02
C PRO A 413 -10.99 -0.52 25.94
N ILE A 414 -10.69 0.54 25.17
CA ILE A 414 -11.49 0.92 23.99
C ILE A 414 -11.24 -0.09 22.86
N ILE A 415 -10.03 -0.63 22.77
CA ILE A 415 -9.69 -1.74 21.89
C ILE A 415 -9.18 -2.88 22.78
N ASP A 416 -9.94 -3.97 22.83
CA ASP A 416 -9.65 -5.14 23.64
C ASP A 416 -9.56 -6.39 22.75
N ILE A 417 -8.37 -6.98 22.65
CA ILE A 417 -8.11 -8.17 21.85
C ILE A 417 -7.73 -9.32 22.77
N GLN A 418 -8.60 -10.32 22.90
CA GLN A 418 -8.45 -11.47 23.81
C GLN A 418 -8.23 -12.77 23.03
N LEU A 419 -6.98 -13.23 22.93
CA LEU A 419 -6.58 -14.45 22.23
C LEU A 419 -6.34 -15.56 23.23
N THR A 420 -7.33 -16.42 23.47
CA THR A 420 -7.30 -17.43 24.54
C THR A 420 -7.10 -18.86 24.03
N ASN A 421 -7.17 -19.08 22.72
CA ASN A 421 -7.09 -20.41 22.11
C ASN A 421 -6.24 -20.43 20.82
N ALA A 422 -6.11 -21.60 20.20
CA ALA A 422 -5.29 -21.83 19.00
C ALA A 422 -6.00 -21.53 17.66
N SER A 423 -7.20 -20.94 17.66
CA SER A 423 -7.94 -20.63 16.43
C SER A 423 -7.15 -19.67 15.53
N THR A 424 -7.28 -19.75 14.21
CA THR A 424 -6.64 -18.76 13.33
C THR A 424 -7.27 -17.38 13.53
N VAL A 425 -6.46 -16.34 13.72
CA VAL A 425 -6.95 -14.95 13.84
C VAL A 425 -6.15 -14.06 12.91
N THR A 426 -6.84 -13.32 12.05
CA THR A 426 -6.24 -12.28 11.23
C THR A 426 -6.89 -10.94 11.55
N LEU A 427 -6.12 -10.01 12.12
CA LEU A 427 -6.54 -8.66 12.44
C LEU A 427 -5.65 -7.67 11.70
N LYS A 428 -6.26 -6.82 10.87
CA LYS A 428 -5.54 -5.77 10.13
C LYS A 428 -6.26 -4.44 10.21
N ILE A 429 -5.65 -3.50 10.92
CA ILE A 429 -6.10 -2.11 11.05
C ILE A 429 -5.00 -1.22 10.47
N PRO A 430 -5.05 -0.90 9.16
CA PRO A 430 -3.97 -0.20 8.47
C PRO A 430 -3.96 1.31 8.73
N GLY A 431 -5.07 1.89 9.19
CA GLY A 431 -5.13 3.30 9.56
C GLY A 431 -4.72 3.56 11.01
N TYR A 432 -4.59 4.84 11.35
CA TYR A 432 -4.25 5.38 12.65
C TYR A 432 -5.35 5.08 13.67
N VAL A 433 -4.92 4.82 14.89
CA VAL A 433 -5.78 4.61 16.06
C VAL A 433 -5.57 5.77 17.03
N SER A 434 -6.62 6.55 17.29
CA SER A 434 -6.56 7.71 18.21
C SER A 434 -7.54 7.54 19.37
N VAL A 435 -7.05 7.02 20.49
CA VAL A 435 -7.83 6.76 21.71
C VAL A 435 -7.19 7.36 22.97
N PRO A 436 -6.82 8.66 23.00
CA PRO A 436 -5.96 9.25 24.02
C PRO A 436 -6.56 9.28 25.44
N GLN A 437 -7.86 9.01 25.62
CA GLN A 437 -8.51 8.89 26.92
C GLN A 437 -8.56 7.45 27.45
N GLY A 438 -8.58 6.46 26.56
CA GLY A 438 -8.73 5.04 26.90
C GLY A 438 -7.47 4.25 26.62
N SER A 439 -7.57 2.94 26.80
CA SER A 439 -6.44 2.01 26.59
C SER A 439 -6.64 1.08 25.40
N VAL A 440 -5.52 0.59 24.87
CA VAL A 440 -5.45 -0.49 23.87
C VAL A 440 -4.79 -1.70 24.53
N LEU A 441 -5.46 -2.85 24.49
CA LEU A 441 -4.98 -4.09 25.09
C LEU A 441 -4.98 -5.23 24.08
N VAL A 442 -3.88 -5.97 24.03
CA VAL A 442 -3.78 -7.27 23.36
C VAL A 442 -3.39 -8.30 24.42
N THR A 443 -4.27 -9.25 24.71
CA THR A 443 -4.02 -10.32 25.67
C THR A 443 -3.87 -11.65 24.94
N GLY A 444 -2.77 -12.36 25.18
CA GLY A 444 -2.52 -13.71 24.67
C GLY A 444 -2.44 -14.74 25.80
N GLY A 445 -3.28 -15.77 25.72
CA GLY A 445 -3.21 -16.94 26.59
C GLY A 445 -2.01 -17.83 26.25
N THR A 446 -1.58 -18.65 27.20
CA THR A 446 -0.49 -19.62 26.97
C THR A 446 -0.83 -20.58 25.83
N GLY A 447 0.08 -20.73 24.87
CA GLY A 447 -0.08 -21.55 23.67
C GLY A 447 -0.98 -20.96 22.59
N SER A 448 -1.39 -19.69 22.72
CA SER A 448 -2.28 -19.03 21.76
C SER A 448 -1.56 -18.27 20.64
N SER A 449 -0.22 -18.20 20.66
CA SER A 449 0.56 -17.40 19.71
C SER A 449 0.41 -17.87 18.26
N ALA A 450 0.38 -19.18 18.02
CA ALA A 450 0.31 -19.76 16.68
C ALA A 450 -0.97 -19.34 15.92
N ASN A 451 -0.83 -19.16 14.60
CA ASN A 451 -1.92 -18.78 13.69
C ASN A 451 -2.59 -17.42 13.99
N LYS A 452 -1.92 -16.55 14.76
CA LYS A 452 -2.38 -15.18 15.04
C LYS A 452 -1.56 -14.18 14.26
N THR A 453 -2.24 -13.35 13.50
CA THR A 453 -1.66 -12.24 12.73
C THR A 453 -2.38 -10.97 13.11
N ILE A 454 -1.70 -10.08 13.83
CA ILE A 454 -2.23 -8.79 14.27
C ILE A 454 -1.36 -7.67 13.68
N SER A 455 -1.99 -6.70 13.03
CA SER A 455 -1.31 -5.55 12.43
C SER A 455 -2.08 -4.26 12.69
N PHE A 456 -1.41 -3.32 13.35
CA PHE A 456 -1.79 -1.92 13.45
C PHE A 456 -0.76 -1.12 12.63
N GLY A 457 -1.18 -0.64 11.46
CA GLY A 457 -0.27 -0.10 10.44
C GLY A 457 -0.24 1.42 10.34
N GLY A 458 -1.17 2.15 10.97
CA GLY A 458 -1.23 3.60 10.83
C GLY A 458 -0.59 4.40 11.97
N GLY A 459 -0.18 3.71 13.04
CA GLY A 459 0.24 4.29 14.32
C GLY A 459 -0.88 4.27 15.40
N ILE A 460 -0.50 4.47 16.66
CA ILE A 460 -1.39 4.41 17.83
C ILE A 460 -1.11 5.59 18.76
N LEU A 461 -2.17 6.30 19.15
CA LEU A 461 -2.22 7.21 20.28
C LEU A 461 -3.23 6.67 21.29
N ALA A 462 -2.80 6.42 22.51
CA ALA A 462 -3.67 5.91 23.59
C ALA A 462 -3.28 6.53 24.93
N ALA A 463 -4.14 6.43 25.96
CA ALA A 463 -3.70 6.74 27.31
C ALA A 463 -2.69 5.70 27.80
N GLN A 464 -3.03 4.42 27.61
CA GLN A 464 -2.17 3.28 27.87
C GLN A 464 -2.24 2.28 26.71
N MET A 465 -1.15 1.56 26.51
CA MET A 465 -1.10 0.44 25.59
C MET A 465 -0.38 -0.73 26.26
N ALA A 466 -0.98 -1.91 26.20
CA ALA A 466 -0.36 -3.12 26.73
C ALA A 466 -0.55 -4.31 25.80
N VAL A 467 0.48 -5.14 25.71
CA VAL A 467 0.41 -6.51 25.20
C VAL A 467 0.73 -7.42 26.38
N ASP A 468 -0.27 -8.11 26.89
CA ASP A 468 -0.16 -8.98 28.07
C ASP A 468 -0.20 -10.46 27.68
N GLY A 469 0.58 -11.28 28.40
CA GLY A 469 0.72 -12.70 28.12
C GLY A 469 1.61 -13.02 26.90
N GLU A 470 1.28 -14.11 26.19
CA GLU A 470 2.09 -14.61 25.07
C GLU A 470 1.78 -13.84 23.77
N PRO A 471 2.77 -13.20 23.12
CA PRO A 471 2.50 -12.40 21.92
C PRO A 471 2.05 -13.28 20.73
N PRO A 472 1.19 -12.75 19.84
CA PRO A 472 0.86 -13.37 18.56
C PRO A 472 2.10 -13.76 17.75
N ALA A 473 2.00 -14.82 16.95
CA ALA A 473 3.06 -15.25 16.03
C ALA A 473 3.48 -14.13 15.06
N PHE A 474 2.52 -13.33 14.59
CA PHE A 474 2.80 -12.07 13.91
C PHE A 474 2.09 -10.93 14.64
N LEU A 475 2.86 -9.98 15.15
CA LEU A 475 2.37 -8.78 15.83
C LEU A 475 3.13 -7.57 15.31
N GLN A 476 2.46 -6.77 14.49
CA GLN A 476 2.98 -5.51 13.99
C GLN A 476 2.25 -4.34 14.65
N LEU A 477 3.00 -3.48 15.33
CA LEU A 477 2.49 -2.29 16.00
C LEU A 477 3.28 -1.06 15.53
N GLY A 478 2.59 -0.07 14.96
CA GLY A 478 3.17 1.23 14.64
C GLY A 478 2.77 1.79 13.28
N LEU A 479 3.55 2.76 12.80
CA LEU A 479 3.36 3.35 11.48
C LEU A 479 4.12 2.53 10.44
N LEU A 480 3.40 1.84 9.57
CA LEU A 480 3.95 1.16 8.41
C LEU A 480 4.22 2.19 7.31
N ASN A 481 5.49 2.37 6.96
CA ASN A 481 5.90 3.17 5.82
C ASN A 481 6.31 2.23 4.67
N PRO A 482 5.36 1.76 3.85
CA PRO A 482 5.68 0.83 2.78
C PRO A 482 6.63 1.49 1.77
N VAL A 483 7.44 0.65 1.11
CA VAL A 483 8.24 1.08 -0.04
C VAL A 483 7.29 1.36 -1.20
N VAL A 484 6.83 2.60 -1.32
CA VAL A 484 5.92 2.95 -2.42
C VAL A 484 6.63 3.05 -3.74
N GLN A 485 7.96 3.21 -3.81
CA GLN A 485 8.64 3.39 -5.08
C GLN A 485 9.93 2.57 -5.13
N LYS A 486 9.99 1.62 -6.06
CA LYS A 486 11.22 0.85 -6.34
C LYS A 486 11.82 1.35 -7.64
N THR A 487 13.14 1.45 -7.68
CA THR A 487 13.89 1.72 -8.91
C THR A 487 14.43 0.40 -9.43
N PHE A 488 13.85 -0.07 -10.53
CA PHE A 488 14.31 -1.26 -11.24
C PHE A 488 15.30 -0.88 -12.32
N LYS A 489 16.38 -1.64 -12.43
CA LYS A 489 17.22 -1.68 -13.62
C LYS A 489 16.69 -2.77 -14.53
N ILE A 490 16.10 -2.37 -15.64
CA ILE A 490 15.60 -3.28 -16.67
C ILE A 490 16.65 -3.33 -17.76
N VAL A 491 17.03 -4.54 -18.14
CA VAL A 491 17.94 -4.79 -19.23
C VAL A 491 17.24 -5.64 -20.25
N THR A 492 17.25 -5.20 -21.51
CA THR A 492 16.86 -6.02 -22.67
C THR A 492 18.04 -6.17 -23.60
N GLU A 493 18.40 -7.39 -23.97
CA GLU A 493 19.56 -7.66 -24.83
C GLU A 493 19.27 -8.76 -25.85
N THR A 494 19.95 -8.68 -26.99
CA THR A 494 19.89 -9.73 -28.02
C THR A 494 20.54 -11.01 -27.52
N VAL A 495 19.89 -12.17 -27.68
CA VAL A 495 20.43 -13.46 -27.20
C VAL A 495 21.48 -14.05 -28.13
N SER A 496 21.48 -13.66 -29.40
CA SER A 496 22.41 -14.20 -30.40
C SER A 496 22.62 -13.26 -31.59
N GLY A 497 23.72 -13.45 -32.33
CA GLY A 497 24.07 -12.71 -33.55
C GLY A 497 24.91 -11.44 -33.31
N SER A 498 25.33 -10.82 -34.42
CA SER A 498 26.16 -9.61 -34.42
C SER A 498 25.49 -8.51 -35.24
N PRO A 499 25.46 -7.24 -34.77
CA PRO A 499 26.00 -6.78 -33.48
C PRO A 499 25.11 -7.19 -32.29
N SER A 500 25.73 -7.39 -31.13
CA SER A 500 25.01 -7.57 -29.87
C SER A 500 24.62 -6.20 -29.31
N VAL A 501 23.32 -6.00 -29.08
CA VAL A 501 22.75 -4.72 -28.65
C VAL A 501 22.07 -4.93 -27.30
N ARG A 502 22.25 -3.95 -26.40
CA ARG A 502 21.66 -3.92 -25.07
C ARG A 502 20.94 -2.59 -24.84
N SER A 503 19.73 -2.67 -24.32
CA SER A 503 18.95 -1.52 -23.85
C SER A 503 18.84 -1.61 -22.33
N ILE A 504 19.26 -0.56 -21.63
CA ILE A 504 19.23 -0.47 -20.17
C ILE A 504 18.34 0.71 -19.78
N ALA A 505 17.35 0.47 -18.93
CA ALA A 505 16.53 1.51 -18.33
C ALA A 505 16.57 1.45 -16.81
N LEU A 506 16.64 2.61 -16.17
CA LEU A 506 16.35 2.77 -14.75
C LEU A 506 14.95 3.35 -14.62
N VAL A 507 14.04 2.55 -14.05
CA VAL A 507 12.63 2.89 -13.98
C VAL A 507 12.20 2.88 -12.52
N GLN A 508 11.70 4.00 -12.05
CA GLN A 508 10.98 4.08 -10.80
C GLN A 508 9.56 3.63 -11.03
N VAL A 509 9.09 2.67 -10.24
CA VAL A 509 7.73 2.14 -10.32
C VAL A 509 7.15 2.11 -8.92
N ASN A 510 5.90 2.56 -8.78
CA ASN A 510 5.16 2.48 -7.54
C ASN A 510 4.19 1.27 -7.53
N GLU A 511 3.78 0.83 -6.33
CA GLU A 511 2.87 -0.33 -6.19
C GLU A 511 1.51 -0.09 -6.89
N SER A 512 1.10 1.18 -7.05
CA SER A 512 -0.11 1.59 -7.76
C SER A 512 0.03 1.70 -9.29
N GLY A 513 1.18 1.37 -9.87
CA GLY A 513 1.44 1.42 -11.32
C GLY A 513 1.90 2.78 -11.89
N GLY A 514 1.99 3.82 -11.07
CA GLY A 514 2.69 5.05 -11.45
C GLY A 514 4.18 4.79 -11.65
N HIS A 515 4.77 5.27 -12.74
CA HIS A 515 6.18 5.05 -13.05
C HIS A 515 6.84 6.27 -13.69
N ALA A 516 8.16 6.35 -13.51
CA ALA A 516 9.03 7.34 -14.13
C ALA A 516 10.29 6.66 -14.67
N VAL A 517 10.64 6.96 -15.93
CA VAL A 517 11.90 6.49 -16.52
C VAL A 517 12.99 7.51 -16.22
N ASN A 518 13.87 7.18 -15.28
CA ASN A 518 14.95 8.06 -14.84
C ASN A 518 16.09 8.10 -15.87
N SER A 519 16.38 6.96 -16.50
CA SER A 519 17.35 6.89 -17.59
C SER A 519 17.00 5.76 -18.54
N TRP A 520 17.35 5.93 -19.81
CA TRP A 520 17.28 4.91 -20.84
C TRP A 520 18.47 5.09 -21.77
N VAL A 521 19.34 4.08 -21.82
CA VAL A 521 20.53 4.05 -22.69
C VAL A 521 20.49 2.78 -23.55
N ILE A 522 20.95 2.90 -24.80
CA ILE A 522 21.16 1.77 -25.71
C ILE A 522 22.64 1.72 -26.02
N GLU A 523 23.23 0.55 -25.82
CA GLU A 523 24.66 0.32 -25.97
C GLU A 523 24.91 -0.87 -26.88
N THR A 524 25.96 -0.77 -27.70
CA THR A 524 26.52 -1.91 -28.42
C THR A 524 27.56 -2.56 -27.54
N THR A 525 27.40 -3.86 -27.26
CA THR A 525 28.45 -4.63 -26.59
C THR A 525 29.44 -5.07 -27.65
N ALA A 526 30.71 -4.68 -27.51
CA ALA A 526 31.78 -5.24 -28.33
C ALA A 526 31.82 -6.76 -28.10
N SER A 527 31.64 -7.54 -29.16
CA SER A 527 31.91 -8.97 -29.12
C SER A 527 33.39 -9.16 -28.81
N GLY A 528 33.70 -9.72 -27.64
CA GLY A 528 35.04 -10.19 -27.30
C GLY A 528 35.49 -11.35 -28.18
#